data_AF-A0A392QPR9-F1
#
_entry.id   AF-A0A392QPR9-F1
#
_cell.length_a   1.000
_cell.length_b   1.000
_cell.length_c   1.000
_cell.angle_alpha   90.00
_cell.angle_beta   90.00
_cell.angle_gamma   90.00
#
_symmetry.space_group_name_H-M   'P 1'
#
loop_
_entity.id
_entity.type
_entity.pdbx_description
1 polymer ?
#
loop_
_entity_poly.entity_id
_entity_poly.type
_entity_poly.pdbx_seq_one_letter_code
_entity_poly.pdbx_strand_id
1 'polypeptide(L)' 'MGDGNSIRTLKEFSIPDYILLPGAENRGVYHLPACPVVVFINSKSGGQLGGELFVTYSSILNKNQ' A
#
# COMPACT_ATOMS: atom_id res chain seq x y z
N MET A 1 6.44 9.06 21.41
CA MET A 1 6.78 9.96 20.30
C MET A 1 7.43 9.12 19.20
N GLY A 2 6.66 8.54 18.27
CA GLY A 2 7.21 7.66 17.23
C GLY A 2 6.19 7.14 16.20
N ASP A 3 4.92 7.30 16.49
CA ASP A 3 3.77 6.90 15.69
C ASP A 3 3.48 7.88 14.53
N GLY A 4 3.53 9.18 14.77
CA GLY A 4 3.15 10.19 13.78
C GLY A 4 4.10 10.32 12.58
N ASN A 5 5.39 9.96 12.74
CA ASN A 5 6.36 9.99 11.64
C ASN A 5 6.20 8.76 10.73
N SER A 6 6.01 7.59 11.34
CA SER A 6 5.85 6.30 10.66
C SER A 6 4.63 6.28 9.73
N ILE A 7 3.50 6.83 10.17
CA ILE A 7 2.27 6.93 9.36
C ILE A 7 2.47 7.87 8.16
N ARG A 8 3.23 8.96 8.32
CA ARG A 8 3.55 9.85 7.19
C ARG A 8 4.42 9.14 6.17
N THR A 9 5.43 8.39 6.62
CA THR A 9 6.30 7.61 5.74
C THR A 9 5.52 6.54 4.95
N LEU A 10 4.58 5.83 5.57
CA LEU A 10 3.78 4.82 4.86
C LEU A 10 2.90 5.42 3.76
N LYS A 11 2.36 6.62 3.97
CA LYS A 11 1.57 7.33 2.95
C LYS A 11 2.38 7.68 1.70
N GLU A 12 3.68 7.93 1.85
CA GLU A 12 4.58 8.17 0.71
C GLU A 12 4.80 6.92 -0.16
N PHE A 13 4.43 5.72 0.33
CA PHE A 13 4.55 4.46 -0.40
C PHE A 13 3.23 3.96 -0.99
N SER A 14 2.09 4.43 -0.49
CA SER A 14 0.76 3.96 -0.91
C SER A 14 0.32 4.54 -2.24
N ILE A 15 -0.02 3.69 -3.21
CA ILE A 15 -0.58 4.11 -4.48
C ILE A 15 -2.07 4.47 -4.30
N PRO A 16 -2.53 5.62 -4.83
CA PRO A 16 -3.94 5.99 -4.78
C PRO A 16 -4.88 5.06 -5.59
N ASP A 17 -6.10 4.89 -5.11
CA ASP A 17 -7.12 4.00 -5.71
C ASP A 17 -7.43 4.29 -7.18
N TYR A 18 -7.45 5.56 -7.60
CA TYR A 18 -7.74 5.94 -8.99
C TYR A 18 -6.68 5.45 -9.99
N ILE A 19 -5.52 5.02 -9.50
CA ILE A 19 -4.47 4.39 -10.32
C ILE A 19 -4.68 2.86 -10.37
N LEU A 20 -5.08 2.25 -9.25
CA LEU A 20 -5.19 0.79 -9.11
C LEU A 20 -6.52 0.22 -9.60
N LEU A 21 -7.61 1.00 -9.48
CA LEU A 21 -8.97 0.54 -9.72
C LEU A 21 -9.59 1.27 -10.92
N PRO A 22 -10.00 0.53 -11.97
CA PRO A 22 -10.78 1.10 -13.06
C PRO A 22 -12.07 1.74 -12.55
N GLY A 23 -12.32 3.01 -12.94
CA GLY A 23 -13.54 3.74 -12.58
C GLY A 23 -13.53 4.37 -11.18
N ALA A 24 -12.43 4.29 -10.43
CA ALA A 24 -12.31 5.03 -9.17
C ALA A 24 -12.18 6.54 -9.43
N GLU A 25 -12.98 7.33 -8.71
CA GLU A 25 -13.01 8.79 -8.85
C GLU A 25 -11.70 9.43 -8.35
N ASN A 26 -11.08 10.26 -9.18
CA ASN A 26 -10.01 11.15 -8.73
C ASN A 26 -10.64 12.33 -7.99
N ARG A 27 -10.81 12.20 -6.67
CA ARG A 27 -11.45 13.21 -5.80
C ARG A 27 -10.61 14.47 -5.57
N GLY A 28 -9.67 14.80 -6.46
CA GLY A 28 -8.71 15.88 -6.24
C GLY A 28 -7.70 15.44 -5.19
N VAL A 29 -6.69 14.70 -5.64
CA VAL A 29 -5.75 14.05 -4.73
C VAL A 29 -4.81 15.10 -4.17
N TYR A 30 -5.03 15.49 -2.91
CA TYR A 30 -4.23 16.50 -2.21
C TYR A 30 -2.80 16.03 -1.90
N HIS A 31 -2.52 14.73 -2.02
CA HIS A 31 -1.23 14.15 -1.69
C HIS A 31 -0.82 13.09 -2.70
N LEU A 32 0.18 13.42 -3.51
CA LEU A 32 0.84 12.49 -4.41
C LEU A 32 2.05 11.91 -3.66
N PRO A 33 2.14 10.56 -3.51
CA PRO A 33 3.30 9.94 -2.87
C PRO A 33 4.57 10.26 -3.65
N ALA A 34 5.64 10.67 -2.97
CA ALA A 34 6.92 10.91 -3.61
C ALA A 34 7.63 9.62 -4.05
N CYS A 35 7.30 8.48 -3.43
CA CYS A 35 7.96 7.19 -3.65
C CYS A 35 6.95 6.02 -3.63
N PRO A 36 5.98 5.96 -4.56
CA PRO A 36 5.01 4.86 -4.59
C PRO A 36 5.71 3.50 -4.77
N VAL A 37 5.28 2.49 -4.02
CA VAL A 37 5.87 1.14 -4.05
C VAL A 37 4.83 0.13 -4.51
N VAL A 38 5.25 -0.79 -5.40
CA VAL A 38 4.49 -2.00 -5.75
C VAL A 38 5.24 -3.20 -5.20
N VAL A 39 4.53 -4.09 -4.50
CA VAL A 39 5.12 -5.30 -3.91
C VAL A 39 4.47 -6.53 -4.54
N PHE A 40 5.27 -7.39 -5.16
CA PHE A 40 4.81 -8.68 -5.67
C PHE A 40 5.16 -9.78 -4.69
N ILE A 41 4.15 -10.48 -4.19
CA ILE A 41 4.32 -11.51 -3.16
C ILE A 41 3.88 -12.86 -3.72
N ASN A 42 4.78 -13.83 -3.68
CA ASN A 42 4.40 -15.22 -3.88
C ASN A 42 3.81 -15.78 -2.58
N SER A 43 2.49 -15.85 -2.51
CA SER A 43 1.77 -16.24 -1.30
C SER A 43 2.07 -17.67 -0.82
N LYS A 44 2.59 -18.54 -1.69
CA LYS A 44 2.88 -19.95 -1.37
C LYS A 44 4.31 -20.19 -0.86
N SER A 45 5.17 -19.18 -0.91
CA SER A 45 6.56 -19.29 -0.44
C SER A 45 6.65 -19.34 1.10
N GLY A 46 7.76 -19.89 1.61
CA GLY A 46 8.10 -19.85 3.04
C GLY A 46 7.16 -20.66 3.94
N GLY A 47 6.49 -21.69 3.42
CA GLY A 47 5.53 -22.46 4.22
C GLY A 47 4.23 -21.71 4.50
N GLN A 48 3.72 -20.98 3.50
CA GLN A 48 2.49 -20.14 3.55
C GLN A 48 2.65 -18.79 4.27
N LEU A 49 3.85 -18.45 4.76
CA LEU A 49 4.15 -17.12 5.30
C LEU A 49 4.01 -16.00 4.25
N GLY A 50 4.10 -16.34 2.96
CA GLY A 50 3.80 -15.39 1.88
C GLY A 50 2.38 -14.84 1.94
N GLY A 51 1.40 -15.63 2.41
CA GLY A 51 0.04 -15.15 2.63
C GLY A 51 -0.05 -14.08 3.72
N GLU A 52 0.66 -14.27 4.82
CA GLU A 52 0.73 -13.29 5.92
C GLU A 52 1.42 -11.99 5.49
N LEU A 53 2.47 -12.09 4.68
CA LEU A 53 3.11 -10.93 4.08
C LEU A 53 2.13 -10.15 3.21
N PHE A 54 1.35 -10.83 2.36
CA PHE A 54 0.33 -10.19 1.55
C PHE A 54 -0.67 -9.39 2.40
N VAL A 55 -1.24 -10.02 3.43
CA VAL A 55 -2.18 -9.36 4.36
C VAL A 55 -1.53 -8.17 5.06
N THR A 56 -0.28 -8.33 5.50
CA THR A 56 0.47 -7.26 6.20
C THR A 56 0.68 -6.06 5.29
N TYR A 57 1.21 -6.26 4.09
CA TYR A 57 1.51 -5.18 3.15
C TYR A 57 0.25 -4.45 2.69
N SER A 58 -0.84 -5.15 2.35
CA SER A 58 -2.12 -4.50 2.00
C SER A 58 -2.73 -3.70 3.16
N SER A 59 -2.45 -4.07 4.42
CA SER A 59 -2.96 -3.34 5.60
C SER A 59 -2.20 -2.05 5.92
N ILE A 60 -0.89 -2.01 5.65
CA ILE A 60 -0.03 -0.84 5.94
C ILE A 60 0.09 0.12 4.75
N LEU A 61 -0.17 -0.38 3.53
CA LEU A 61 -0.18 0.43 2.31
C LEU A 61 -1.62 0.82 1.94
N ASN A 62 -2.12 0.28 0.84
CA ASN A 62 -3.49 0.44 0.38
C ASN A 62 -4.09 -0.96 0.25
N LYS A 63 -5.32 -1.18 0.72
CA LYS A 63 -6.03 -2.45 0.61
C LYS A 63 -6.24 -2.95 -0.82
N ASN A 64 -6.22 -2.04 -1.79
CA ASN A 64 -6.38 -2.33 -3.21
C ASN A 64 -5.02 -2.60 -3.89
N GLN A 65 -3.95 -2.60 -3.10
CA GLN A 65 -2.58 -2.88 -3.47
C GLN A 65 -2.12 -4.19 -2.80
#